data_AF-A0A420NQD5-F1
#
_entry.id   AF-A0A420NQD5-F1
#
_cell.length_a   1.000
_cell.length_b   1.000
_cell.length_c   1.000
_cell.angle_alpha   90.00
_cell.angle_beta   90.00
_cell.angle_gamma   90.00
#
_symmetry.space_group_name_H-M   'P 1'
#
loop_
_entity.id
_entity.type
_entity.pdbx_description
1 polymer ?
#
loop_
_entity_poly.entity_id
_entity_poly.type
_entity_poly.pdbx_seq_one_letter_code
_entity_poly.pdbx_strand_id
1 'polypeptide(L)'
;MKNKPNTTGIIQMSMVLRDRMFEDMTFQEWEITTRPKVQGTWNLHNASLAAKCPLDFFLLFSSLSGILGQVGQANYASADTFLDAFARYRAGMGLPCTSLDLGAMEGIGYLDENQDLLRKMKGTGWRPVDEGE
;
A
#
# COMPACT_ATOMS: atom_id res chain seq x y z
N MET A 1 -35.50 4.42 9.23
CA MET A 1 -34.44 3.62 8.57
C MET A 1 -33.32 4.57 8.18
N LYS A 2 -32.14 4.49 8.80
CA LYS A 2 -30.99 5.33 8.41
C LYS A 2 -30.51 4.88 7.03
N ASN A 3 -30.29 5.82 6.11
CA ASN A 3 -29.71 5.57 4.78
C ASN A 3 -28.45 4.71 4.94
N LYS A 4 -28.47 3.49 4.39
CA LYS A 4 -27.23 2.73 4.23
C LYS A 4 -26.34 3.49 3.25
N PRO A 5 -25.04 3.68 3.52
CA PRO A 5 -24.13 4.29 2.57
C PRO A 5 -24.08 3.44 1.29
N ASN A 6 -24.21 4.10 0.13
CA ASN A 6 -24.18 3.46 -1.20
C ASN A 6 -22.73 3.21 -1.66
N THR A 7 -21.85 2.83 -0.75
CA THR A 7 -20.44 2.57 -1.05
C THR A 7 -20.31 1.16 -1.60
N THR A 8 -19.97 1.05 -2.87
CA THR A 8 -19.80 -0.22 -3.59
C THR A 8 -18.35 -0.73 -3.55
N GLY A 9 -17.38 0.12 -3.21
CA GLY A 9 -15.99 -0.32 -3.15
C GLY A 9 -15.08 0.61 -2.35
N ILE A 10 -13.92 0.08 -1.98
CA ILE A 10 -12.85 0.79 -1.28
C ILE A 10 -11.54 0.56 -2.06
N ILE A 11 -10.79 1.65 -2.28
CA ILE A 11 -9.44 1.60 -2.83
C ILE A 11 -8.52 2.31 -1.82
N GLN A 12 -7.60 1.55 -1.22
CA GLN A 12 -6.65 2.06 -0.24
C GLN A 12 -5.29 2.31 -0.91
N MET A 13 -5.01 3.58 -1.18
CA MET A 13 -3.76 4.06 -1.79
C MET A 13 -2.96 4.99 -0.86
N SER A 14 -3.39 5.17 0.39
CA SER A 14 -2.70 6.08 1.31
C SER A 14 -1.31 5.53 1.67
N MET A 15 -0.31 6.40 1.54
CA MET A 15 1.08 6.08 1.84
C MET A 15 1.86 7.33 2.21
N VAL A 16 2.95 7.13 2.96
CA VAL A 16 3.99 8.13 3.24
C VAL A 16 5.32 7.39 3.18
N LEU A 17 6.36 7.99 2.61
CA LEU A 17 7.70 7.40 2.57
C LEU A 17 8.67 8.13 3.50
N ARG A 18 9.47 7.37 4.22
CA ARG A 18 10.61 7.82 5.03
C ARG A 18 11.73 6.79 4.89
N ASP A 19 12.37 6.82 3.72
CA ASP A 19 13.43 5.89 3.36
C ASP A 19 14.67 6.16 4.21
N ARG A 20 15.16 5.11 4.89
CA ARG A 20 16.27 5.17 5.84
C ARG A 20 16.83 3.77 6.04
N MET A 21 18.15 3.65 6.16
CA MET A 21 18.75 2.38 6.61
C MET A 21 18.13 1.98 7.94
N PHE A 22 17.83 0.69 8.10
CA PHE A 22 17.11 0.21 9.28
C PHE A 22 17.81 0.58 10.59
N GLU A 23 19.14 0.53 10.61
CA GLU A 23 19.98 0.91 11.76
C GLU A 23 19.83 2.39 12.18
N ASP A 24 19.53 3.27 11.22
CA ASP A 24 19.39 4.71 11.43
C ASP A 24 17.92 5.17 11.46
N MET A 25 16.97 4.23 11.39
CA MET A 25 15.55 4.50 11.28
C MET A 25 14.96 4.81 12.66
N THR A 26 14.39 6.00 12.80
CA THR A 26 13.69 6.36 14.04
C THR A 26 12.34 5.65 14.12
N PHE A 27 11.87 5.42 15.34
CA PHE A 27 10.53 4.87 15.55
C PHE A 27 9.42 5.78 14.97
N GLN A 28 9.62 7.09 14.97
CA GLN A 28 8.68 8.03 14.38
C GLN A 28 8.58 7.86 12.85
N GLU A 29 9.71 7.68 12.16
CA GLU A 29 9.72 7.42 10.72
C GLU A 29 9.07 6.08 10.37
N TRP A 30 9.28 5.06 11.21
CA TRP A 30 8.59 3.78 11.12
C TRP A 30 7.07 3.96 11.25
N GLU A 31 6.62 4.63 12.31
CA GLU A 31 5.20 4.82 12.60
C GLU A 31 4.50 5.64 11.51
N ILE A 32 5.09 6.76 11.09
CA ILE A 32 4.50 7.63 10.06
C ILE A 32 4.33 6.88 8.73
N THR A 33 5.29 6.04 8.36
CA THR A 33 5.27 5.26 7.11
C THR A 33 4.26 4.11 7.16
N THR A 34 4.22 3.38 8.28
CA THR A 34 3.39 2.17 8.41
C THR A 34 1.92 2.49 8.69
N ARG A 35 1.64 3.53 9.49
CA ARG A 35 0.29 3.87 9.96
C ARG A 35 -0.78 4.02 8.86
N PRO A 36 -0.55 4.73 7.73
CA PRO A 36 -1.59 4.89 6.71
C PRO A 36 -2.02 3.56 6.09
N LYS A 37 -1.08 2.65 5.82
CA LYS A 37 -1.38 1.32 5.26
C LYS A 37 -1.92 0.37 6.31
N VAL A 38 -1.31 0.33 7.50
CA VAL A 38 -1.71 -0.63 8.55
C VAL A 38 -3.00 -0.19 9.25
N GLN A 39 -2.92 0.89 10.04
CA GLN A 39 -4.06 1.38 10.81
C GLN A 39 -5.17 1.90 9.90
N GLY A 40 -4.82 2.56 8.78
CA GLY A 40 -5.81 3.04 7.82
C GLY A 40 -6.63 1.90 7.22
N THR A 41 -5.99 0.80 6.80
CA THR A 41 -6.71 -0.39 6.29
C THR A 41 -7.58 -1.02 7.37
N TRP A 42 -7.09 -1.13 8.61
CA TRP A 42 -7.88 -1.65 9.73
C TRP A 42 -9.10 -0.78 10.02
N ASN A 43 -8.96 0.55 9.94
CA ASN A 43 -10.07 1.49 10.11
C ASN A 43 -11.11 1.34 9.00
N LEU A 44 -10.69 1.27 7.75
CA LEU A 44 -11.58 1.07 6.59
C LEU A 44 -12.34 -0.26 6.70
N HIS A 45 -11.65 -1.32 7.10
CA HIS A 45 -12.24 -2.62 7.37
C HIS A 45 -13.37 -2.53 8.40
N ASN A 46 -13.06 -2.02 9.60
CA ASN A 46 -14.03 -1.93 10.69
C ASN A 46 -15.21 -1.00 10.35
N ALA A 47 -14.94 0.12 9.68
CA ALA A 47 -15.99 1.03 9.22
C ALA A 47 -16.94 0.34 8.22
N SER A 48 -16.40 -0.44 7.27
CA SER A 48 -17.21 -1.19 6.31
C SER A 48 -18.12 -2.23 6.98
N LEU A 49 -17.62 -2.91 8.02
CA LEU A 49 -18.37 -3.88 8.81
C LEU A 49 -19.47 -3.20 9.63
N ALA A 50 -19.13 -2.12 10.34
CA ALA A 50 -20.08 -1.37 11.17
C ALA A 50 -21.23 -0.78 10.34
N ALA A 51 -20.92 -0.28 9.14
CA ALA A 51 -21.91 0.26 8.21
C ALA A 51 -22.70 -0.83 7.45
N LYS A 52 -22.28 -2.10 7.53
CA LYS A 52 -22.82 -3.22 6.75
C LYS A 52 -22.84 -2.92 5.25
N CYS A 53 -21.74 -2.38 4.74
CA CYS A 53 -21.57 -2.06 3.32
C CYS A 53 -21.40 -3.36 2.52
N PRO A 54 -22.27 -3.66 1.55
CA PRO A 54 -22.05 -4.74 0.60
C PRO A 54 -21.04 -4.26 -0.45
N LEU A 55 -19.75 -4.36 -0.13
CA LEU A 55 -18.70 -3.98 -1.07
C LEU A 55 -18.61 -5.04 -2.18
N ASP A 56 -18.46 -4.59 -3.41
CA ASP A 56 -18.08 -5.40 -4.56
C ASP A 56 -16.56 -5.63 -4.59
N PHE A 57 -15.77 -4.65 -4.11
CA PHE A 57 -14.31 -4.74 -4.05
C PHE A 57 -13.69 -4.00 -2.86
N PHE A 58 -12.51 -4.47 -2.44
CA PHE A 58 -11.65 -3.80 -1.47
C PHE A 58 -10.19 -3.96 -1.95
N LEU A 59 -9.68 -2.95 -2.65
CA LEU A 59 -8.36 -2.98 -3.26
C LEU A 59 -7.33 -2.33 -2.34
N LEU A 60 -6.22 -3.02 -2.12
CA LEU A 60 -5.07 -2.53 -1.37
C LEU A 60 -3.91 -2.33 -2.35
N PHE A 61 -3.36 -1.12 -2.38
CA PHE A 61 -2.16 -0.85 -3.16
C PHE A 61 -0.95 -1.15 -2.27
N SER A 62 -0.36 -2.30 -2.52
CA SER A 62 0.89 -2.78 -1.94
C SER A 62 2.06 -2.44 -2.89
N SER A 63 3.22 -3.05 -2.69
CA SER A 63 4.40 -2.82 -3.51
C SER A 63 5.24 -4.07 -3.62
N LEU A 64 5.93 -4.24 -4.75
CA LEU A 64 7.00 -5.23 -4.90
C LEU A 64 8.09 -5.10 -3.84
N SER A 65 8.26 -3.93 -3.22
CA SER A 65 9.14 -3.74 -2.06
C SER A 65 8.78 -4.65 -0.87
N GLY A 66 7.50 -4.99 -0.67
CA GLY A 66 7.04 -5.93 0.36
C GLY A 66 7.46 -7.39 0.10
N ILE A 67 7.69 -7.75 -1.16
CA ILE A 67 8.05 -9.12 -1.56
C ILE A 67 9.57 -9.28 -1.70
N LEU A 68 10.20 -8.38 -2.46
CA LEU A 68 11.61 -8.49 -2.83
C LEU A 68 12.53 -7.76 -1.85
N GLY A 69 11.98 -6.83 -1.07
CA GLY A 69 12.74 -5.89 -0.28
C GLY A 69 13.35 -4.77 -1.12
N GLN A 70 13.54 -3.62 -0.50
CA GLN A 70 14.30 -2.50 -1.05
C GLN A 70 15.17 -1.91 0.05
N VAL A 71 16.44 -1.64 -0.27
CA VAL A 71 17.38 -1.09 0.70
C VAL A 71 16.87 0.28 1.15
N GLY A 72 16.78 0.46 2.47
CA GLY A 72 16.27 1.69 3.07
C GLY A 72 14.75 1.76 3.23
N GLN A 73 13.99 0.74 2.80
CA GLN A 73 12.52 0.75 2.84
C GLN A 73 11.93 -0.30 3.78
N ALA A 74 12.61 -0.64 4.88
CA ALA A 74 12.13 -1.68 5.81
C ALA A 74 10.74 -1.35 6.40
N ASN A 75 10.49 -0.09 6.75
CA ASN A 75 9.19 0.40 7.20
C ASN A 75 8.11 0.24 6.11
N TYR A 76 8.36 0.72 4.89
CA TYR A 76 7.42 0.65 3.77
C TYR A 76 7.11 -0.80 3.38
N ALA A 77 8.16 -1.62 3.17
CA ALA A 77 8.03 -3.03 2.86
C ALA A 77 7.24 -3.82 3.91
N SER A 78 7.43 -3.51 5.20
CA SER A 78 6.65 -4.14 6.27
C SER A 78 5.16 -3.77 6.21
N ALA A 79 4.86 -2.52 5.85
CA ALA A 79 3.49 -2.05 5.71
C ALA A 79 2.78 -2.68 4.51
N ASP A 80 3.51 -2.87 3.40
CA ASP A 80 3.04 -3.58 2.21
C ASP A 80 2.80 -5.07 2.49
N THR A 81 3.75 -5.73 3.15
CA THR A 81 3.60 -7.13 3.60
C THR A 81 2.36 -7.32 4.48
N PHE A 82 2.05 -6.33 5.32
CA PHE A 82 0.81 -6.33 6.10
C PHE A 82 -0.44 -6.29 5.20
N LEU A 83 -0.45 -5.51 4.13
CA LEU A 83 -1.59 -5.45 3.20
C LEU A 83 -1.81 -6.80 2.52
N ASP A 84 -0.75 -7.48 2.10
CA ASP A 84 -0.83 -8.81 1.47
C ASP A 84 -1.41 -9.86 2.45
N ALA A 85 -0.92 -9.84 3.69
CA ALA A 85 -1.44 -10.69 4.75
C ALA A 85 -2.90 -10.34 5.10
N PHE A 86 -3.23 -9.04 5.13
CA PHE A 86 -4.57 -8.56 5.43
C PHE A 86 -5.57 -8.96 4.34
N ALA A 87 -5.19 -8.93 3.07
CA ALA A 87 -6.04 -9.39 1.97
C ALA A 87 -6.44 -10.86 2.17
N ARG A 88 -5.48 -11.71 2.55
CA ARG A 88 -5.74 -13.13 2.88
C ARG A 88 -6.64 -13.26 4.10
N TYR A 89 -6.39 -12.50 5.15
CA TYR A 89 -7.22 -12.48 6.36
C TYR A 89 -8.68 -12.13 6.04
N ARG A 90 -8.90 -11.02 5.30
CA ARG A 90 -10.23 -10.54 4.94
C ARG A 90 -10.95 -11.50 3.99
N ALA A 91 -10.25 -12.07 3.02
CA ALA A 91 -10.79 -13.11 2.14
C ALA A 91 -11.18 -14.36 2.94
N GLY A 92 -10.42 -14.73 3.97
CA GLY A 92 -10.77 -15.82 4.90
C GLY A 92 -12.08 -15.60 5.67
N MET A 93 -12.55 -14.35 5.77
CA MET A 93 -13.87 -14.02 6.32
C MET A 93 -15.00 -14.04 5.26
N GLY A 94 -14.70 -14.42 4.02
CA GLY A 94 -15.65 -14.37 2.90
C GLY A 94 -15.93 -12.95 2.41
N LEU A 95 -15.06 -11.98 2.71
CA LEU A 95 -15.22 -10.58 2.33
C LEU A 95 -14.26 -10.24 1.18
N PRO A 96 -14.66 -9.40 0.22
CA PRO A 96 -13.81 -9.05 -0.91
C PRO A 96 -12.56 -8.32 -0.42
N CYS A 97 -11.40 -8.74 -0.92
CA CYS A 97 -10.14 -8.04 -0.76
C CYS A 97 -9.11 -8.52 -1.78
N THR A 98 -8.37 -7.60 -2.38
CA THR A 98 -7.24 -7.90 -3.28
C THR A 98 -6.10 -6.95 -2.97
N SER A 99 -4.89 -7.50 -2.84
CA SER A 99 -3.65 -6.72 -2.77
C SER A 99 -3.02 -6.67 -4.15
N LEU A 100 -2.49 -5.51 -4.53
CA LEU A 100 -1.78 -5.27 -5.78
C LEU A 100 -0.36 -4.82 -5.47
N ASP A 101 0.61 -5.71 -5.72
CA ASP A 101 2.03 -5.42 -5.54
C ASP A 101 2.58 -4.69 -6.77
N LEU A 102 2.42 -3.37 -6.78
CA LEU A 102 2.86 -2.55 -7.90
C LEU A 102 4.38 -2.33 -7.87
N GLY A 103 4.95 -2.29 -9.07
CA GLY A 103 6.30 -1.82 -9.29
C GLY A 103 6.41 -0.30 -9.22
N ALA A 104 7.63 0.19 -9.44
CA ALA A 104 7.88 1.61 -9.63
C ALA A 104 7.03 2.16 -10.79
N MET A 105 6.22 3.18 -10.54
CA MET A 105 5.49 3.91 -11.60
C MET A 105 6.39 4.97 -12.23
N GLU A 106 6.33 5.13 -13.55
CA GLU A 106 6.96 6.22 -14.31
C GLU A 106 5.95 7.33 -14.60
N GLY A 107 6.40 8.59 -14.68
CA GLY A 107 5.58 9.73 -15.11
C GLY A 107 4.65 10.35 -14.06
N ILE A 108 4.36 9.66 -12.94
CA ILE A 108 3.58 10.18 -11.81
C ILE A 108 4.03 9.59 -10.45
N GLY A 109 3.80 10.34 -9.37
CA GLY A 109 4.06 9.91 -8.00
C GLY A 109 5.50 10.12 -7.52
N TYR A 110 5.86 9.49 -6.39
CA TYR A 110 7.11 9.77 -5.65
C TYR A 110 8.39 9.59 -6.48
N LEU A 111 8.37 8.71 -7.47
CA LEU A 111 9.54 8.41 -8.30
C LEU A 111 9.83 9.52 -9.32
N ASP A 112 8.80 10.14 -9.90
CA ASP A 112 9.00 11.28 -10.81
C ASP A 112 9.62 12.48 -10.08
N GLU A 113 9.25 12.66 -8.81
CA GLU A 113 9.82 13.67 -7.92
C GLU A 113 11.28 13.36 -7.50
N ASN A 114 11.79 12.13 -7.73
CA ASN A 114 13.14 11.68 -7.38
C ASN A 114 13.89 11.07 -8.58
N GLN A 115 14.29 11.92 -9.52
CA GLN A 115 15.03 11.58 -10.75
C GLN A 115 16.29 10.72 -10.52
N ASP A 116 16.99 10.90 -9.39
CA ASP A 116 18.18 10.11 -9.05
C ASP A 116 17.84 8.66 -8.68
N LEU A 117 16.69 8.44 -8.03
CA LEU A 117 16.19 7.11 -7.70
C LEU A 117 15.75 6.38 -8.98
N LEU A 118 15.05 7.08 -9.88
CA LEU A 118 14.69 6.56 -11.21
C LEU A 118 15.92 6.13 -12.01
N ARG A 119 16.98 6.93 -12.03
CA ARG A 119 18.25 6.56 -12.71
C ARG A 119 18.89 5.31 -12.11
N LYS A 120 18.93 5.19 -10.78
CA LYS A 120 19.47 4.01 -10.10
C LYS A 120 18.63 2.77 -10.40
N MET A 121 17.30 2.88 -10.38
CA MET A 121 16.40 1.76 -10.70
C MET A 121 16.52 1.32 -12.16
N LYS A 122 16.58 2.25 -13.13
CA LYS A 122 16.83 1.89 -14.53
C LYS A 122 18.19 1.19 -14.72
N GLY A 123 19.19 1.57 -13.92
CA GLY A 123 20.52 0.94 -13.91
C GLY A 123 20.56 -0.51 -13.43
N THR A 124 19.52 -1.00 -12.73
CA THR A 124 19.44 -2.39 -12.23
C THR A 124 18.58 -3.30 -13.11
N GLY A 125 18.18 -2.83 -14.31
CA GLY A 125 17.36 -3.59 -15.26
C GLY A 125 15.85 -3.56 -14.95
N TRP A 126 15.43 -2.79 -13.95
CA TRP A 126 14.02 -2.56 -13.67
C TRP A 126 13.39 -1.67 -14.73
N ARG A 127 12.26 -2.12 -15.27
CA ARG A 127 11.38 -1.30 -16.10
C ARG A 127 10.24 -0.80 -15.22
N PRO A 128 10.12 0.52 -15.02
CA PRO A 128 8.97 1.07 -14.33
C PRO A 128 7.70 0.87 -15.18
N VAL A 129 6.56 0.82 -14.52
CA VAL A 129 5.23 0.69 -15.13
C VAL A 129 4.79 2.08 -15.61
N ASP A 130 4.37 2.18 -16.85
CA ASP A 130 3.80 3.42 -17.41
C ASP A 130 2.29 3.50 -17.13
N GLU A 131 1.72 4.70 -17.11
CA GLU A 131 0.27 4.88 -16.90
C GLU A 131 -0.58 4.22 -17.99
N GLY A 132 0.00 4.00 -19.18
CA GLY A 132 -0.67 3.41 -20.34
C GLY A 132 -0.61 1.88 -20.44
N GLU A 133 0.11 1.19 -19.54
CA GLU A 133 0.17 -0.28 -19.47
C GLU A 133 -0.99 -0.88 -18.67
#